data_AF-A0A929G8T8-F1
#
_entry.id   AF-A0A929G8T8-F1
#
_cell.length_a   1.000
_cell.length_b   1.000
_cell.length_c   1.000
_cell.angle_alpha   90.00
_cell.angle_beta   90.00
_cell.angle_gamma   90.00
#
_symmetry.space_group_name_H-M   'P 1'
#
loop_
_entity.id
_entity.type
_entity.pdbx_description
1 polymer ?
#
loop_
_entity_poly.entity_id
_entity_poly.type
_entity_poly.pdbx_seq_one_letter_code
_entity_poly.pdbx_strand_id
1 'polypeptide(L)'
;MKPEDLITYCGLYGGYCSGWCENTIRVDIAASLAELVDASGCHHWMPTEIEDFNYFEFRKGLDFFRKDPRVICRRCCKGGDGYIDCEIRKCCEERGLDACFECSEFPCSKVEGNTGMIERAKEYKELGKDEWLRRQIVKAKQGYEHHTGKYYRLSVGKDPSNWQK
;
A
#
# COMPACT_ATOMS: atom_id res chain seq x y z
N MET A 1 14.69 -1.26 -4.26
CA MET A 1 14.33 -1.94 -5.54
C MET A 1 14.29 -0.88 -6.62
N LYS A 2 14.48 -1.23 -7.90
CA LYS A 2 14.23 -0.26 -8.98
C LYS A 2 12.72 -0.08 -9.18
N PRO A 3 12.25 1.06 -9.69
CA PRO A 3 10.81 1.26 -9.90
C PRO A 3 10.14 0.17 -10.75
N GLU A 4 10.84 -0.35 -11.76
CA GLU A 4 10.35 -1.42 -12.64
C GLU A 4 10.08 -2.72 -11.88
N ASP A 5 10.84 -3.00 -10.82
CA ASP A 5 10.68 -4.20 -9.99
C ASP A 5 9.40 -4.13 -9.14
N LEU A 6 8.79 -2.95 -9.02
CA LEU A 6 7.54 -2.74 -8.27
C LEU A 6 6.29 -2.96 -9.13
N ILE A 7 6.43 -3.25 -10.42
CA ILE A 7 5.31 -3.68 -11.26
C ILE A 7 4.89 -5.08 -10.83
N THR A 8 3.66 -5.23 -10.34
CA THR A 8 3.17 -6.52 -9.83
C THR A 8 2.66 -7.41 -10.94
N TYR A 9 2.61 -8.72 -10.68
CA TYR A 9 2.05 -9.70 -11.61
C TYR A 9 0.60 -9.39 -12.03
N CYS A 10 -0.18 -8.71 -11.18
CA CYS A 10 -1.57 -8.34 -11.47
C CYS A 10 -1.73 -6.93 -12.09
N GLY A 11 -0.63 -6.30 -12.50
CA GLY A 11 -0.67 -4.98 -13.14
C GLY A 11 -0.86 -3.80 -12.20
N LEU A 12 -0.47 -3.97 -10.93
CA LEU A 12 -0.40 -2.87 -9.96
C LEU A 12 1.03 -2.34 -9.89
N TYR A 13 1.20 -1.18 -9.24
CA TYR A 13 2.50 -0.63 -8.89
C TYR A 13 2.65 -0.63 -7.37
N GLY A 14 3.55 -1.46 -6.84
CA GLY A 14 3.70 -1.67 -5.40
C GLY A 14 4.00 -0.41 -4.61
N GLY A 15 4.59 0.62 -5.24
CA GLY A 15 5.00 1.86 -4.57
C GLY A 15 3.85 2.69 -4.00
N TYR A 16 2.60 2.52 -4.43
CA TYR A 16 1.44 3.18 -3.84
C TYR A 16 0.77 2.37 -2.71
N CYS A 17 1.24 1.16 -2.42
CA CYS A 17 0.67 0.36 -1.34
C CYS A 17 1.09 0.96 0.01
N SER A 18 0.15 1.17 0.92
CA SER A 18 0.45 1.69 2.27
C SER A 18 1.29 0.72 3.14
N GLY A 19 1.48 -0.52 2.68
CA GLY A 19 2.42 -1.48 3.26
C GLY A 19 3.83 -1.41 2.67
N TRP A 20 4.06 -0.71 1.55
CA TRP A 20 5.39 -0.57 0.94
C TRP A 20 6.30 0.27 1.83
N CYS A 21 7.54 -0.18 2.05
CA CYS A 21 8.45 0.46 3.01
C CYS A 21 8.83 1.90 2.69
N GLU A 22 8.73 2.34 1.42
CA GLU A 22 8.99 3.72 1.03
C GLU A 22 7.70 4.58 1.00
N ASN A 23 6.52 3.97 1.18
CA ASN A 23 5.27 4.69 1.37
C ASN A 23 4.96 4.77 2.87
N THR A 24 5.39 5.87 3.51
CA THR A 24 5.34 6.02 4.97
C THR A 24 3.97 6.39 5.52
N ILE A 25 2.98 6.71 4.67
CA ILE A 25 1.72 7.33 5.11
C ILE A 25 1.02 6.59 6.25
N ARG A 26 0.98 5.25 6.22
CA ARG A 26 0.37 4.45 7.30
C ARG A 26 1.17 4.55 8.60
N VAL A 27 2.50 4.50 8.51
CA VAL A 27 3.40 4.65 9.66
C VAL A 27 3.25 6.04 10.25
N ASP A 28 3.18 7.06 9.42
CA ASP A 28 3.07 8.47 9.84
C ASP A 28 1.73 8.74 10.52
N ILE A 29 0.62 8.22 9.97
CA ILE A 29 -0.72 8.31 10.59
C ILE A 29 -0.74 7.59 11.93
N ALA A 30 -0.22 6.36 12.01
CA ALA A 30 -0.20 5.59 13.25
C ALA A 30 0.66 6.28 14.33
N ALA A 31 1.80 6.87 13.94
CA ALA A 31 2.66 7.63 14.83
C ALA A 31 1.99 8.92 15.33
N SER A 32 1.36 9.68 14.43
CA SER A 32 0.70 10.93 14.77
C SER A 32 -0.51 10.71 15.67
N LEU A 33 -1.30 9.66 15.40
CA LEU A 33 -2.41 9.29 16.28
C LEU A 33 -1.90 8.87 17.67
N ALA A 34 -0.83 8.06 17.73
CA ALA A 34 -0.22 7.66 19.01
C ALA A 34 0.26 8.87 19.82
N GLU A 35 0.91 9.84 19.16
CA GLU A 35 1.34 11.09 19.79
C GLU A 35 0.15 11.88 20.36
N LEU A 36 -0.91 12.08 19.56
CA LEU A 36 -2.07 12.87 19.99
C LEU A 36 -2.79 12.27 21.19
N VAL A 37 -3.01 10.94 21.19
CA VAL A 37 -3.72 10.28 22.30
C VAL A 37 -2.87 10.19 23.57
N ASP A 38 -1.55 10.04 23.43
CA ASP A 38 -0.65 10.06 24.59
C ASP A 38 -0.59 11.47 25.20
N ALA A 39 -0.47 12.50 24.34
CA ALA A 39 -0.40 13.91 24.76
C ALA A 39 -1.70 14.41 25.39
N SER A 40 -2.86 13.88 24.99
CA SER A 40 -4.15 14.18 25.63
C SER A 40 -4.35 13.46 26.97
N GLY A 41 -3.35 12.71 27.45
CA GLY A 41 -3.41 12.02 28.72
C GLY A 41 -4.39 10.84 28.74
N CYS A 42 -4.80 10.31 27.58
CA CYS A 42 -5.77 9.21 27.49
C CYS A 42 -5.34 7.98 28.30
N HIS A 43 -4.04 7.73 28.35
CA HIS A 43 -3.45 6.66 29.16
C HIS A 43 -3.71 6.78 30.67
N HIS A 44 -4.05 7.96 31.19
CA HIS A 44 -4.33 8.18 32.61
C HIS A 44 -5.77 7.87 33.01
N TRP A 45 -6.74 8.25 32.16
CA TRP A 45 -8.16 8.20 32.52
C TRP A 45 -8.94 7.13 31.75
N MET A 46 -8.61 6.84 30.49
CA MET A 46 -9.38 5.84 29.73
C MET A 46 -9.40 4.45 30.39
N PRO A 47 -8.29 3.94 30.99
CA PRO A 47 -8.32 2.63 31.63
C PRO A 47 -9.28 2.51 32.82
N THR A 48 -9.70 3.63 33.44
CA THR A 48 -10.63 3.64 34.59
C THR A 48 -12.02 4.08 34.20
N GLU A 49 -12.15 5.02 33.26
CA GLU A 49 -13.43 5.64 32.92
C GLU A 49 -14.15 4.97 31.74
N ILE A 50 -13.49 4.13 30.95
CA ILE A 50 -14.06 3.50 29.75
C ILE A 50 -13.97 1.97 29.86
N GLU A 51 -15.10 1.33 30.12
CA GLU A 51 -15.16 -0.11 30.41
C GLU A 51 -14.99 -1.00 29.17
N ASP A 52 -15.43 -0.55 27.99
CA ASP A 52 -15.48 -1.33 26.76
C ASP A 52 -14.29 -1.11 25.81
N PHE A 53 -13.29 -0.35 26.26
CA PHE A 53 -12.11 -0.03 25.44
C PHE A 53 -10.80 -0.21 26.21
N ASN A 54 -9.90 -1.03 25.64
CA ASN A 54 -8.56 -1.21 26.20
C ASN A 54 -7.55 -0.27 25.53
N TYR A 55 -7.21 0.82 26.22
CA TYR A 55 -6.23 1.80 25.73
C TYR A 55 -4.86 1.19 25.43
N PHE A 56 -4.37 0.30 26.30
CA PHE A 56 -3.04 -0.28 26.14
C PHE A 56 -2.96 -1.21 24.94
N GLU A 57 -4.02 -1.99 24.68
CA GLU A 57 -4.10 -2.82 23.47
C GLU A 57 -4.23 -1.97 22.20
N PHE A 58 -5.01 -0.89 22.24
CA PHE A 58 -5.07 0.07 21.15
C PHE A 58 -3.70 0.69 20.85
N ARG A 59 -2.97 1.15 21.88
CA ARG A 59 -1.62 1.71 21.71
C ARG A 59 -0.62 0.69 21.19
N LYS A 60 -0.68 -0.56 21.66
CA LYS A 60 0.12 -1.67 21.09
C LYS A 60 -0.18 -1.87 19.60
N GLY A 61 -1.46 -1.77 19.21
CA GLY A 61 -1.87 -1.82 17.80
C GLY A 61 -1.24 -0.72 16.94
N LEU A 62 -1.24 0.53 17.44
CA LEU A 62 -0.56 1.63 16.75
C LEU A 62 0.95 1.40 16.61
N ASP A 63 1.61 0.89 17.67
CA ASP A 63 3.04 0.57 17.62
C ASP A 63 3.37 -0.60 16.67
N PHE A 64 2.48 -1.59 16.59
CA PHE A 64 2.60 -2.70 15.64
C PHE A 64 2.65 -2.19 14.19
N PHE A 65 1.72 -1.30 13.78
CA PHE A 65 1.71 -0.76 12.43
C PHE A 65 2.89 0.17 12.10
N ARG A 66 3.57 0.70 13.13
CA ARG A 66 4.76 1.54 12.96
C ARG A 66 6.05 0.75 12.76
N LYS A 67 6.20 -0.37 13.48
CA LYS A 67 7.52 -1.01 13.69
C LYS A 67 7.61 -2.44 13.17
N ASP A 68 6.49 -3.15 13.03
CA ASP A 68 6.54 -4.59 12.84
C ASP A 68 6.91 -4.96 11.39
N PRO A 69 8.00 -5.73 11.17
CA PRO A 69 8.44 -6.09 9.83
C PRO A 69 7.44 -6.96 9.06
N ARG A 70 6.51 -7.64 9.74
CA ARG A 70 5.47 -8.48 9.11
C ARG A 70 4.45 -7.66 8.32
N VAL A 71 4.29 -6.38 8.65
CA VAL A 71 3.37 -5.48 7.95
C VAL A 71 4.08 -4.45 7.08
N ILE A 72 5.41 -4.49 7.00
CA ILE A 72 6.24 -3.62 6.17
C ILE A 72 6.82 -4.45 5.02
N CYS A 73 6.27 -4.27 3.83
CA CYS A 73 6.72 -4.88 2.60
C CYS A 73 8.03 -4.22 2.12
N ARG A 74 9.09 -5.01 1.92
CA ARG A 74 10.43 -4.56 1.53
C ARG A 74 10.86 -5.07 0.16
N ARG A 75 10.24 -6.15 -0.33
CA ARG A 75 10.62 -6.84 -1.56
C ARG A 75 9.52 -6.87 -2.62
N CYS A 76 8.34 -6.30 -2.34
CA CYS A 76 7.17 -6.34 -3.24
C CYS A 76 6.79 -7.77 -3.64
N CYS A 77 5.77 -7.95 -4.50
CA CYS A 77 5.31 -9.29 -4.86
C CYS A 77 6.36 -10.09 -5.64
N LYS A 78 7.10 -9.45 -6.54
CA LYS A 78 8.11 -10.11 -7.38
C LYS A 78 9.40 -10.45 -6.62
N GLY A 79 9.68 -9.76 -5.50
CA GLY A 79 10.77 -10.13 -4.59
C GLY A 79 10.34 -11.02 -3.42
N GLY A 80 9.11 -11.57 -3.46
CA GLY A 80 8.66 -12.60 -2.53
C GLY A 80 7.80 -12.13 -1.35
N ASP A 81 7.51 -10.83 -1.21
CA ASP A 81 6.58 -10.32 -0.19
C ASP A 81 5.13 -10.34 -0.71
N GLY A 82 4.16 -9.90 0.10
CA GLY A 82 2.73 -9.93 -0.22
C GLY A 82 2.07 -11.27 0.10
N TYR A 83 0.87 -11.50 -0.42
CA TYR A 83 0.11 -12.72 -0.10
C TYR A 83 0.79 -13.97 -0.67
N ILE A 84 1.11 -14.92 0.21
CA ILE A 84 1.89 -16.12 -0.11
C ILE A 84 1.15 -17.07 -1.06
N ASP A 85 -0.18 -17.12 -0.98
CA ASP A 85 -1.01 -17.98 -1.82
C ASP A 85 -1.65 -17.26 -3.00
N CYS A 86 -0.99 -16.21 -3.50
CA CYS A 86 -1.46 -15.49 -4.68
C CYS A 86 -1.43 -16.38 -5.93
N GLU A 87 -2.59 -16.81 -6.41
CA GLU A 87 -2.72 -17.67 -7.61
C GLU A 87 -2.19 -17.00 -8.88
N ILE A 88 -2.36 -15.69 -9.03
CA ILE A 88 -1.83 -14.92 -10.17
C ILE A 88 -0.30 -15.00 -10.20
N ARG A 89 0.34 -14.86 -9.03
CA ARG A 89 1.80 -14.97 -8.90
C ARG A 89 2.27 -16.36 -9.31
N LYS A 90 1.71 -17.41 -8.68
CA LYS A 90 2.06 -18.81 -8.98
C LYS A 90 1.93 -19.10 -10.48
N CYS A 91 0.83 -18.68 -11.09
CA CYS A 91 0.58 -18.85 -12.52
C CYS A 91 1.56 -18.07 -13.42
N CYS A 92 1.98 -16.87 -13.04
CA CYS A 92 2.97 -16.10 -13.80
C CYS A 92 4.37 -16.71 -13.68
N GLU A 93 4.77 -17.14 -12.48
CA GLU A 93 6.05 -17.81 -12.24
C GLU A 93 6.16 -19.14 -13.00
N GLU A 94 5.11 -19.97 -12.97
CA GLU A 94 5.04 -21.23 -13.74
C GLU A 94 5.16 -21.01 -15.26
N ARG A 95 4.63 -19.89 -15.77
CA ARG A 95 4.61 -19.57 -17.20
C ARG A 95 5.76 -18.64 -17.64
N GLY A 96 6.61 -18.19 -16.72
CA GLY A 96 7.69 -17.24 -17.00
C GLY A 96 7.20 -15.86 -17.48
N LEU A 97 6.05 -15.40 -16.97
CA LEU A 97 5.43 -14.13 -17.34
C LEU A 97 5.77 -13.03 -16.32
N ASP A 98 6.04 -11.82 -16.81
CA ASP A 98 6.31 -10.67 -15.96
C ASP A 98 5.03 -9.98 -15.49
N ALA A 99 3.99 -10.01 -16.31
CA ALA A 99 2.65 -9.60 -15.94
C ALA A 99 1.61 -10.57 -16.49
N CYS A 100 0.56 -10.84 -15.72
CA CYS A 100 -0.49 -11.79 -16.09
C CYS A 100 -1.15 -11.47 -17.44
N PHE A 101 -1.26 -10.18 -17.79
CA PHE A 101 -1.85 -9.74 -19.05
C PHE A 101 -0.96 -9.87 -20.29
N GLU A 102 0.29 -10.31 -20.11
CA GLU A 102 1.19 -10.73 -21.19
C GLU A 102 0.87 -12.18 -21.64
N CYS A 103 0.11 -12.93 -20.85
CA CYS A 103 -0.40 -14.23 -21.25
C CYS A 103 -1.29 -14.11 -22.50
N SER A 104 -1.10 -15.00 -23.47
CA SER A 104 -1.94 -15.08 -24.67
C SER A 104 -3.39 -15.45 -24.39
N GLU A 105 -3.65 -16.11 -23.27
CA GLU A 105 -5.00 -16.48 -22.81
C GLU A 105 -5.67 -15.36 -22.00
N PHE A 106 -5.02 -14.21 -21.78
CA PHE A 106 -5.60 -13.14 -20.97
C PHE A 106 -6.68 -12.34 -21.75
N PRO A 107 -7.87 -12.11 -21.18
CA PRO A 107 -8.34 -12.59 -19.87
C PRO A 107 -8.82 -14.05 -19.93
N CYS A 108 -8.38 -14.86 -18.97
CA CYS A 108 -8.83 -16.25 -18.82
C CYS A 108 -9.81 -16.39 -17.64
N SER A 109 -10.36 -17.59 -17.44
CA SER A 109 -11.34 -17.88 -16.38
C SER A 109 -10.88 -17.53 -14.95
N LYS A 110 -9.56 -17.51 -14.69
CA LYS A 110 -9.01 -17.11 -13.38
C LYS A 110 -9.18 -15.61 -13.07
N VAL A 111 -9.32 -14.76 -14.09
CA VAL A 111 -9.27 -13.30 -13.96
C VAL A 111 -10.39 -12.57 -14.70
N GLU A 112 -11.24 -13.27 -15.45
CA GLU A 112 -12.34 -12.66 -16.22
C GLU A 112 -13.34 -11.87 -15.35
N GLY A 113 -13.55 -12.29 -14.10
CA GLY A 113 -14.38 -11.57 -13.13
C GLY A 113 -13.72 -10.34 -12.49
N ASN A 114 -12.42 -10.11 -12.73
CA ASN A 114 -11.67 -9.00 -12.16
C ASN A 114 -11.60 -7.83 -13.15
N THR A 115 -12.70 -7.09 -13.27
CA THR A 115 -12.82 -5.95 -14.19
C THR A 115 -11.72 -4.91 -13.99
N GLY A 116 -11.38 -4.59 -12.74
CA GLY A 116 -10.31 -3.63 -12.44
C GLY A 116 -8.93 -4.09 -12.91
N MET A 117 -8.63 -5.40 -12.90
CA MET A 117 -7.39 -5.92 -13.47
C MET A 117 -7.39 -5.85 -15.00
N ILE A 118 -8.52 -6.13 -15.63
CA ILE A 118 -8.70 -6.03 -17.08
C ILE A 118 -8.51 -4.59 -17.56
N GLU A 119 -9.09 -3.61 -16.85
CA GLU A 119 -8.93 -2.18 -17.15
C GLU A 119 -7.48 -1.73 -17.01
N ARG A 120 -6.80 -2.11 -15.93
CA ARG A 120 -5.36 -1.81 -15.75
C ARG A 120 -4.50 -2.41 -16.87
N ALA A 121 -4.82 -3.63 -17.30
CA ALA A 121 -4.13 -4.28 -18.41
C ALA A 121 -4.33 -3.51 -19.73
N LYS A 122 -5.54 -3.00 -20.00
CA LYS A 122 -5.81 -2.15 -21.17
C LYS A 122 -4.99 -0.86 -21.11
N GLU A 123 -5.05 -0.15 -19.98
CA GLU A 123 -4.27 1.08 -19.78
C GLU A 123 -2.76 0.85 -19.98
N TYR A 124 -2.23 -0.23 -19.42
CA TYR A 124 -0.81 -0.59 -19.57
C TYR A 124 -0.45 -0.84 -21.05
N LYS A 125 -1.29 -1.59 -21.78
CA LYS A 125 -1.06 -1.90 -23.20
C LYS A 125 -1.17 -0.66 -24.10
N GLU A 126 -2.10 0.25 -23.80
CA GLU A 126 -2.31 1.49 -24.56
C GLU A 126 -1.17 2.50 -24.35
N LEU A 127 -0.70 2.66 -23.11
CA LEU A 127 0.38 3.61 -22.79
C LEU A 127 1.77 3.06 -23.10
N GLY A 128 1.94 1.74 -23.02
CA GLY A 128 3.25 1.11 -22.95
C GLY A 128 3.87 1.23 -21.56
N LYS A 129 4.85 0.35 -21.30
CA LYS A 129 5.48 0.16 -19.98
C LYS A 129 6.02 1.47 -19.39
N ASP A 130 6.81 2.21 -20.16
CA ASP A 130 7.56 3.35 -19.65
C ASP A 130 6.64 4.51 -19.22
N GLU A 131 5.67 4.86 -20.08
CA GLU A 131 4.70 5.92 -19.77
C GLU A 131 3.76 5.49 -18.64
N TRP A 132 3.29 4.24 -18.64
CA TRP A 132 2.48 3.72 -17.55
C TRP A 132 3.23 3.80 -16.21
N LEU A 133 4.48 3.32 -16.17
CA LEU A 133 5.31 3.32 -14.97
C LEU A 133 5.56 4.75 -14.48
N ARG A 134 5.88 5.69 -15.38
CA ARG A 134 6.03 7.10 -15.05
C ARG A 134 4.79 7.66 -14.35
N ARG A 135 3.59 7.35 -14.86
CA ARG A 135 2.33 7.79 -14.24
C ARG A 135 2.13 7.18 -12.86
N GLN A 136 2.38 5.88 -12.69
CA GLN A 136 2.21 5.24 -11.38
C GLN A 136 3.20 5.78 -10.33
N ILE A 137 4.44 6.09 -10.73
CA ILE A 137 5.42 6.74 -9.85
C ILE A 137 4.91 8.12 -9.40
N VAL A 138 4.35 8.92 -10.31
CA VAL A 138 3.77 10.23 -9.97
C VAL A 138 2.60 10.08 -9.00
N LYS A 139 1.68 9.13 -9.25
CA LYS A 139 0.56 8.85 -8.34
C LYS A 139 1.05 8.46 -6.94
N ALA A 140 2.03 7.56 -6.85
CA ALA A 140 2.62 7.14 -5.59
C ALA A 140 3.24 8.33 -4.83
N LYS A 141 4.01 9.19 -5.51
CA LYS A 141 4.59 10.41 -4.93
C LYS A 141 3.55 11.41 -4.44
N GLN A 142 2.37 11.44 -5.08
CA GLN A 142 1.24 12.28 -4.66
C GLN A 142 0.45 11.67 -3.49
N GLY A 143 0.82 10.48 -3.00
CA GLY A 143 0.17 9.81 -1.89
C GLY A 143 -1.04 8.97 -2.28
N TYR A 144 -1.15 8.56 -3.54
CA TYR A 144 -2.18 7.61 -3.97
C TYR A 144 -2.04 6.30 -3.20
N GLU A 145 -3.17 5.72 -2.78
CA GLU A 145 -3.26 4.40 -2.18
C GLU A 145 -4.31 3.57 -2.93
N HIS A 146 -3.92 2.41 -3.43
CA HIS A 146 -4.75 1.66 -4.38
C HIS A 146 -5.99 1.00 -3.78
N HIS A 147 -5.90 0.44 -2.57
CA HIS A 147 -7.01 -0.27 -1.94
C HIS A 147 -8.19 0.66 -1.65
N THR A 148 -7.90 1.93 -1.40
CA THR A 148 -8.90 2.95 -1.09
C THR A 148 -9.25 3.84 -2.28
N GLY A 149 -8.40 3.84 -3.32
CA GLY A 149 -8.55 4.71 -4.50
C GLY A 149 -8.37 6.20 -4.18
N LYS A 150 -7.75 6.54 -3.05
CA LYS A 150 -7.65 7.91 -2.53
C LYS A 150 -6.21 8.40 -2.47
N TYR A 151 -6.05 9.70 -2.35
CA TYR A 151 -4.77 10.35 -2.08
C TYR A 151 -4.71 10.77 -0.62
N TYR A 152 -3.60 10.46 0.03
CA TYR A 152 -3.36 10.77 1.43
C TYR A 152 -2.14 11.68 1.55
N ARG A 153 -2.28 12.74 2.35
CA ARG A 153 -1.19 13.61 2.75
C ARG A 153 -1.36 13.91 4.23
N LEU A 154 -0.29 13.75 4.99
CA LEU A 154 -0.23 14.12 6.39
C LEU A 154 0.81 15.21 6.57
N SER A 155 0.43 16.30 7.24
CA SER A 155 1.32 17.38 7.61
C SER A 155 1.24 17.57 9.13
N VAL A 156 2.40 17.51 9.79
CA VAL A 156 2.55 17.72 11.24
C VAL A 156 3.65 18.74 11.44
N GLY A 157 3.41 19.78 12.23
CA GLY A 157 4.36 20.87 12.44
C GLY A 157 3.81 21.97 13.34
N LYS A 158 4.70 22.86 13.79
CA LYS A 158 4.37 23.97 14.69
C LYS A 158 3.77 25.19 14.00
N ASP A 159 3.96 25.32 12.68
CA ASP A 159 3.44 26.42 11.86
C ASP A 159 2.75 25.85 10.60
N PRO A 160 1.45 26.09 10.42
CA PRO A 160 0.69 25.60 9.26
C PRO A 160 0.98 26.36 7.96
N SER A 161 1.66 27.50 8.00
CA SER A 161 1.88 28.40 6.85
C SER A 161 2.65 27.76 5.68
N ASN A 162 3.30 26.62 5.90
CA ASN A 162 4.12 25.91 4.90
C ASN A 162 3.49 24.62 4.35
N TRP A 163 2.24 24.28 4.68
CA TRP A 163 1.67 22.96 4.33
C TRP A 163 1.08 22.87 2.92
N GLN A 164 0.93 24.00 2.22
CA GLN A 164 0.33 24.10 0.89
C GLN A 164 1.31 24.41 -0.26
N LYS A 165 2.63 24.39 -0.01
CA LYS A 165 3.63 24.55 -1.08
C LYS A 165 3.95 23.22 -1.77
#